data_AF-A0A8S3S0X9-F1
#
_entry.id   AF-A0A8S3S0X9-F1
#
_cell.length_a   1.000
_cell.length_b   1.000
_cell.length_c   1.000
_cell.angle_alpha   90.00
_cell.angle_beta   90.00
_cell.angle_gamma   90.00
#
_symmetry.space_group_name_H-M   'P 1'
#
loop_
_entity.id
_entity.type
_entity.pdbx_description
1 polymer ?
#
loop_
_entity_poly.entity_id
_entity_poly.type
_entity_poly.pdbx_seq_one_letter_code
_entity_poly.pdbx_strand_id
1 'polypeptide(L)'
;MVVYLDDGMGIAENFETCSKISKIVEKDLLLSGFIANTEKSVWEPVQVIEWLGFVWNFKDCTLEISTKKLRTLKEAISNLVEDQWKQFETYTNDSRFASVIRDLPSFVESARSSATIKKYKCYFKKFEKWCNTCSLECLPATITTVSLYLGGLIQQGSSVAILDSSFYAIKWFHDFHFKHNPCSDKFLGLIYEGGRRLLSKPIIKKEPITPDILNRIVLKFGDSSDLKKLRVVVLFLLGFSGFLRYSELANIKMSNIEFYDSYIKICIEKSKTDLYRRGNSVIIAATAAPYLNMLYVTMVTANPKIDTAQPIYDMYVMALSCTSSSSYDGTGSLDNMKK
;
A
#
# COMPACT_ATOMS: atom_id res chain seq x y z
N MET A 1 -23.62 9.52 -16.58
CA MET A 1 -23.73 8.27 -17.38
C MET A 1 -22.63 8.27 -18.41
N VAL A 2 -22.18 7.09 -18.85
CA VAL A 2 -20.92 6.94 -19.60
C VAL A 2 -21.11 6.13 -20.88
N VAL A 3 -20.52 6.61 -21.98
CA VAL A 3 -20.46 5.96 -23.30
C VAL A 3 -18.99 5.75 -23.70
N TYR A 4 -18.68 4.63 -24.38
CA TYR A 4 -17.32 4.14 -24.58
C TYR A 4 -16.95 3.85 -26.05
N LEU A 5 -15.70 4.19 -26.36
CA LEU A 5 -14.97 3.86 -27.58
C LEU A 5 -13.52 3.55 -27.25
N ASP A 6 -13.05 2.33 -27.50
CA ASP A 6 -11.71 1.74 -27.25
C ASP A 6 -10.74 2.51 -26.29
N ASP A 7 -10.25 3.70 -26.66
CA ASP A 7 -9.30 4.51 -25.87
C ASP A 7 -9.87 5.83 -25.26
N GLY A 8 -11.18 6.07 -25.34
CA GLY A 8 -11.85 7.30 -24.89
C GLY A 8 -13.17 7.06 -24.14
N MET A 9 -13.51 8.00 -23.24
CA MET A 9 -14.70 7.93 -22.39
C MET A 9 -15.52 9.23 -22.45
N GLY A 10 -16.79 9.14 -22.80
CA GLY A 10 -17.74 10.27 -22.80
C GLY A 10 -18.57 10.28 -21.52
N ILE A 11 -18.62 11.40 -20.80
CA ILE A 11 -19.38 11.56 -19.55
C ILE A 11 -20.40 12.67 -19.73
N ALA A 12 -21.65 12.42 -19.32
CA ALA A 12 -22.68 13.45 -19.23
C ALA A 12 -23.55 13.29 -17.98
N GLU A 13 -24.22 14.38 -17.59
CA GLU A 13 -25.03 14.49 -16.37
C GLU A 13 -26.27 13.59 -16.39
N ASN A 14 -26.87 13.35 -17.56
CA ASN A 14 -28.09 12.55 -17.70
C ASN A 14 -28.03 11.57 -18.89
N PHE A 15 -28.97 10.61 -18.92
CA PHE A 15 -29.00 9.51 -19.91
C PHE A 15 -29.18 10.04 -21.32
N GLU A 16 -30.10 10.97 -21.47
CA GLU A 16 -30.53 11.46 -22.76
C GLU A 16 -29.42 12.23 -23.48
N THR A 17 -28.70 13.09 -22.75
CA THR A 17 -27.52 13.78 -23.27
C THR A 17 -26.40 12.80 -23.61
N CYS A 18 -26.16 11.80 -22.75
CA CYS A 18 -25.12 10.81 -23.00
C CYS A 18 -25.42 9.94 -24.23
N SER A 19 -26.67 9.49 -24.39
CA SER A 19 -27.12 8.69 -25.54
C SER A 19 -27.06 9.50 -26.84
N LYS A 20 -27.43 10.79 -26.80
CA LYS A 20 -27.28 11.70 -27.96
C LYS A 20 -25.82 11.83 -28.38
N ILE A 21 -24.91 12.07 -27.44
CA ILE A 21 -23.47 12.17 -27.71
C ILE A 21 -22.95 10.84 -28.29
N SER A 22 -23.35 9.71 -27.70
CA SER A 22 -22.97 8.38 -28.19
C SER A 22 -23.28 8.17 -29.67
N LYS A 23 -24.53 8.43 -30.06
CA LYS A 23 -25.01 8.24 -31.42
C LYS A 23 -24.31 9.16 -32.42
N ILE A 24 -23.94 10.37 -31.99
CA ILE A 24 -23.15 11.28 -32.82
C ILE A 24 -21.78 10.68 -33.07
N VAL A 25 -21.08 10.25 -32.02
CA VAL A 25 -19.72 9.70 -32.17
C VAL A 25 -19.72 8.38 -32.95
N GLU A 26 -20.70 7.51 -32.71
CA GLU A 26 -20.89 6.26 -33.47
C GLU A 26 -21.09 6.54 -34.96
N LYS A 27 -21.95 7.51 -35.28
CA LYS A 27 -22.21 7.94 -36.66
C LYS A 27 -20.96 8.56 -37.31
N ASP A 28 -20.24 9.43 -36.60
CA ASP A 28 -19.06 10.10 -37.13
C ASP A 28 -17.94 9.12 -37.44
N LEU A 29 -17.74 8.11 -36.60
CA LEU A 29 -16.76 7.05 -36.84
C LEU A 29 -17.12 6.20 -38.06
N LEU A 30 -18.39 5.85 -38.21
CA LEU A 30 -18.88 5.10 -39.36
C LEU A 30 -18.72 5.90 -40.66
N LEU A 31 -19.05 7.20 -40.65
CA LEU A 31 -18.83 8.10 -41.78
C LEU A 31 -17.35 8.30 -42.11
N SER A 32 -16.46 8.20 -41.12
CA SER A 32 -15.02 8.30 -41.27
C SER A 32 -14.36 6.99 -41.74
N GLY A 33 -15.14 5.93 -41.97
CA GLY A 33 -14.65 4.62 -42.41
C GLY A 33 -14.05 3.75 -41.29
N PHE A 34 -14.23 4.12 -40.02
CA PHE A 34 -13.84 3.28 -38.89
C PHE A 34 -14.89 2.20 -38.62
N ILE A 35 -14.41 0.98 -38.37
CA ILE A 35 -15.25 -0.14 -37.92
C ILE A 35 -15.00 -0.34 -36.44
N ALA A 36 -15.97 0.05 -35.61
CA ALA A 36 -15.86 -0.14 -34.17
C ALA A 36 -16.00 -1.62 -33.79
N ASN A 37 -15.23 -2.05 -32.79
CA ASN A 37 -15.40 -3.37 -32.20
C ASN A 37 -16.65 -3.39 -31.31
N THR A 38 -17.78 -3.80 -31.87
CA THR A 38 -19.08 -3.81 -31.18
C THR A 38 -19.11 -4.73 -29.95
N GLU A 39 -18.22 -5.74 -29.85
CA GLU A 39 -18.13 -6.60 -28.67
C GLU A 39 -17.41 -5.93 -27.49
N LYS A 40 -16.51 -4.97 -27.78
CA LYS A 40 -15.74 -4.25 -26.75
C LYS A 40 -16.32 -2.88 -26.45
N SER A 41 -16.97 -2.24 -27.43
CA SER A 41 -17.57 -0.92 -27.27
C SER A 41 -18.89 -0.98 -26.50
N VAL A 42 -19.11 0.02 -25.65
CA VAL A 42 -20.38 0.19 -24.91
C VAL A 42 -20.99 1.51 -25.37
N TRP A 43 -21.95 1.40 -26.30
CA TRP A 43 -22.59 2.55 -26.93
C TRP A 43 -23.78 3.09 -26.15
N GLU A 44 -24.44 2.25 -25.37
CA GLU A 44 -25.53 2.69 -24.51
C GLU A 44 -24.98 3.24 -23.18
N PRO A 45 -25.48 4.38 -22.68
CA PRO A 45 -24.97 4.97 -21.45
C PRO A 45 -25.13 4.03 -20.24
N VAL A 46 -24.02 3.76 -19.55
CA VAL A 46 -24.00 2.94 -18.32
C VAL A 46 -23.46 3.73 -17.12
N GLN A 47 -23.76 3.25 -15.91
CA GLN A 47 -23.20 3.78 -14.65
C GLN A 47 -22.12 2.88 -14.04
N VAL A 48 -21.97 1.67 -14.56
CA VAL A 48 -20.91 0.74 -14.16
C VAL A 48 -20.24 0.23 -15.43
N ILE A 49 -18.91 0.35 -15.51
CA ILE A 49 -18.14 -0.09 -16.68
C ILE A 49 -16.83 -0.76 -16.24
N GLU A 50 -16.42 -1.82 -16.93
CA GLU A 50 -15.08 -2.38 -16.80
C GLU A 50 -14.15 -1.75 -17.85
N TRP A 51 -13.18 -0.95 -17.41
CA TRP A 51 -12.22 -0.26 -18.28
C TRP A 51 -10.78 -0.49 -17.82
N LEU A 52 -9.90 -0.92 -18.74
CA LEU A 52 -8.50 -1.31 -18.47
C LEU A 52 -8.35 -2.34 -17.34
N GLY A 53 -9.40 -3.17 -17.14
CA GLY A 53 -9.50 -4.18 -16.09
C GLY A 53 -9.76 -3.63 -14.69
N PHE A 54 -10.37 -2.44 -14.60
CA PHE A 54 -10.95 -1.87 -13.39
C PHE A 54 -12.45 -1.70 -13.60
N VAL A 55 -13.25 -2.00 -12.58
CA VAL A 55 -14.68 -1.70 -12.55
C VAL A 55 -14.85 -0.30 -11.97
N TRP A 56 -15.36 0.61 -12.78
CA TRP A 56 -15.72 1.97 -12.41
C TRP A 56 -17.22 1.98 -12.12
N ASN A 57 -17.59 2.22 -10.86
CA ASN A 57 -18.97 2.36 -10.45
C ASN A 57 -19.24 3.83 -10.11
N PHE A 58 -19.90 4.52 -11.05
CA PHE A 58 -20.24 5.94 -10.93
C PHE A 58 -21.48 6.19 -10.07
N LYS A 59 -22.23 5.15 -9.71
CA LYS A 59 -23.36 5.25 -8.78
C LYS A 59 -22.87 5.37 -7.33
N ASP A 60 -21.88 4.54 -6.99
CA ASP A 60 -21.32 4.46 -5.64
C ASP A 60 -19.97 5.18 -5.50
N CYS A 61 -19.49 5.81 -6.59
CA CYS A 61 -18.19 6.48 -6.68
C CYS A 61 -17.00 5.57 -6.30
N THR A 62 -17.07 4.28 -6.65
CA THR A 62 -16.02 3.31 -6.35
C THR A 62 -15.22 2.91 -7.59
N LEU A 63 -13.93 2.62 -7.36
CA LEU A 63 -13.02 2.08 -8.35
C LEU A 63 -12.44 0.77 -7.83
N GLU A 64 -12.78 -0.32 -8.50
CA GLU A 64 -12.42 -1.67 -8.07
C GLU A 64 -11.62 -2.40 -9.16
N ILE A 65 -10.79 -3.36 -8.77
CA ILE A 65 -10.12 -4.23 -9.75
C ILE A 65 -11.14 -5.25 -10.25
N SER A 66 -11.23 -5.48 -11.57
CA SER A 66 -12.22 -6.41 -12.08
C SER A 66 -11.98 -7.84 -11.57
N THR A 67 -13.07 -8.56 -11.32
CA THR A 67 -13.03 -9.95 -10.87
C THR A 67 -12.31 -10.83 -11.88
N LYS A 68 -12.41 -10.53 -13.18
CA LYS A 68 -11.67 -11.21 -14.25
C LYS A 68 -10.16 -10.98 -14.12
N LYS A 69 -9.70 -9.73 -13.90
CA LYS A 69 -8.27 -9.43 -13.69
C LYS A 69 -7.75 -10.03 -12.39
N LEU A 70 -8.55 -10.02 -11.32
CA LEU A 70 -8.27 -10.70 -10.06
C LEU A 70 -8.21 -12.21 -10.22
N ARG A 71 -9.12 -12.80 -11.01
CA ARG A 71 -9.18 -14.24 -11.28
C ARG A 71 -8.02 -14.68 -12.14
N THR A 72 -7.70 -14.00 -13.23
CA THR A 72 -6.52 -14.32 -14.05
C THR A 72 -5.23 -14.15 -13.26
N LEU A 73 -5.15 -13.18 -12.33
CA LEU A 73 -4.02 -13.06 -11.41
C LEU A 73 -3.98 -14.19 -10.39
N LYS A 74 -5.12 -14.58 -9.82
CA LYS A 74 -5.23 -15.69 -8.87
C LYS A 74 -4.95 -17.02 -9.56
N GLU A 75 -5.46 -17.26 -10.77
CA GLU A 75 -5.23 -18.44 -11.61
C GLU A 75 -3.78 -18.48 -12.09
N ALA A 76 -3.18 -17.37 -12.52
CA ALA A 76 -1.77 -17.35 -12.89
C ALA A 76 -0.87 -17.66 -11.68
N ILE A 77 -1.20 -17.12 -10.50
CA ILE A 77 -0.50 -17.45 -9.24
C ILE A 77 -0.77 -18.90 -8.84
N SER A 78 -2.02 -19.37 -8.92
CA SER A 78 -2.43 -20.72 -8.55
C SER A 78 -1.75 -21.73 -9.47
N ASN A 79 -1.73 -21.52 -10.78
CA ASN A 79 -1.07 -22.40 -11.75
C ASN A 79 0.47 -22.44 -11.56
N LEU A 80 1.11 -21.29 -11.25
CA LEU A 80 2.55 -21.24 -10.95
C LEU A 80 2.91 -22.03 -9.68
N VAL A 81 1.98 -22.08 -8.73
CA VAL A 81 2.13 -22.59 -7.37
C VAL A 81 1.69 -24.06 -7.33
N GLU A 82 0.54 -24.42 -7.90
CA GLU A 82 -0.06 -25.76 -7.97
C GLU A 82 0.81 -26.79 -8.69
N ASP A 83 1.42 -26.47 -9.83
CA ASP A 83 2.28 -27.45 -10.52
C ASP A 83 3.55 -27.79 -9.72
N GLN A 84 3.95 -26.93 -8.77
CA GLN A 84 5.07 -27.19 -7.87
C GLN A 84 4.63 -27.84 -6.54
N TRP A 85 3.38 -27.69 -6.09
CA TRP A 85 2.86 -28.37 -4.88
C TRP A 85 2.24 -29.73 -5.17
N LYS A 86 1.74 -29.95 -6.39
CA LYS A 86 1.25 -31.25 -6.85
C LYS A 86 2.28 -32.36 -6.68
N GLN A 87 3.58 -32.04 -6.73
CA GLN A 87 4.63 -33.03 -6.47
C GLN A 87 4.62 -33.54 -5.02
N PHE A 88 4.23 -32.70 -4.05
CA PHE A 88 4.07 -33.11 -2.65
C PHE A 88 2.78 -33.91 -2.45
N GLU A 89 1.70 -33.54 -3.14
CA GLU A 89 0.44 -34.29 -3.17
C GLU A 89 0.61 -35.68 -3.83
N THR A 90 1.46 -35.80 -4.85
CA THR A 90 1.79 -37.08 -5.49
C THR A 90 2.84 -37.90 -4.74
N TYR A 91 3.65 -37.27 -3.87
CA TYR A 91 4.68 -37.96 -3.09
C TYR A 91 4.08 -38.82 -1.97
N THR A 92 2.94 -38.43 -1.41
CA THR A 92 2.28 -39.20 -0.35
C THR A 92 0.75 -39.07 -0.39
N ASN A 93 0.06 -40.22 -0.48
CA ASN A 93 -1.39 -40.31 -0.32
C ASN A 93 -1.83 -40.41 1.14
N ASP A 94 -0.91 -40.20 2.08
CA ASP A 94 -1.20 -40.28 3.51
C ASP A 94 -1.98 -39.06 3.97
N SER A 95 -3.24 -39.28 4.33
CA SER A 95 -4.19 -38.25 4.74
C SER A 95 -3.72 -37.41 5.94
N ARG A 96 -2.75 -37.91 6.72
CA ARG A 96 -2.15 -37.17 7.85
C ARG A 96 -1.36 -35.94 7.39
N PHE A 97 -0.86 -35.92 6.15
CA PHE A 97 -0.09 -34.78 5.62
C PHE A 97 -0.93 -33.81 4.79
N ALA A 98 -2.19 -34.13 4.49
CA ALA A 98 -3.04 -33.30 3.64
C ALA A 98 -3.19 -31.86 4.15
N SER A 99 -3.36 -31.67 5.46
CA SER A 99 -3.42 -30.32 6.04
C SER A 99 -2.08 -29.58 5.93
N VAL A 100 -0.97 -30.28 6.15
CA VAL A 100 0.38 -29.70 6.06
C VAL A 100 0.68 -29.26 4.64
N ILE A 101 0.39 -30.10 3.64
CA ILE A 101 0.62 -29.80 2.22
C ILE A 101 -0.19 -28.57 1.79
N ARG A 102 -1.46 -28.48 2.20
CA ARG A 102 -2.31 -27.31 1.94
C ARG A 102 -1.76 -26.03 2.57
N ASP A 103 -1.15 -26.12 3.75
CA ASP A 103 -0.66 -24.96 4.50
C ASP A 103 0.76 -24.53 4.09
N LEU A 104 1.53 -25.38 3.39
CA LEU A 104 2.90 -25.10 2.91
C LEU A 104 3.06 -23.74 2.22
N PRO A 105 2.18 -23.31 1.28
CA PRO A 105 2.31 -22.00 0.64
C PRO A 105 2.28 -20.86 1.66
N SER A 106 1.42 -20.94 2.67
CA SER A 106 1.31 -19.93 3.71
C SER A 106 2.56 -19.87 4.59
N PHE A 107 3.23 -21.00 4.83
CA PHE A 107 4.48 -21.06 5.57
C PHE A 107 5.61 -20.37 4.80
N VAL A 108 5.71 -20.61 3.49
CA VAL A 108 6.74 -19.94 2.68
C VAL A 108 6.45 -18.44 2.52
N GLU A 109 5.18 -18.03 2.39
CA GLU A 109 4.81 -16.61 2.45
C GLU A 109 5.17 -16.00 3.81
N SER A 110 5.00 -16.72 4.93
CA SER A 110 5.37 -16.23 6.26
C SER A 110 6.87 -16.03 6.48
N ALA A 111 7.73 -16.65 5.65
CA ALA A 111 9.18 -16.53 5.73
C ALA A 111 9.71 -15.12 5.40
N ARG A 112 8.85 -14.25 4.85
CA ARG A 112 9.19 -12.86 4.51
C ARG A 112 8.12 -11.88 5.00
N SER A 113 8.52 -10.65 5.26
CA SER A 113 7.56 -9.60 5.61
C SER A 113 6.60 -9.32 4.45
N SER A 114 5.33 -9.03 4.75
CA SER A 114 4.32 -8.68 3.74
C SER A 114 4.75 -7.51 2.86
N ALA A 115 5.48 -6.53 3.40
CA ALA A 115 6.05 -5.42 2.65
C ALA A 115 7.10 -5.89 1.63
N THR A 116 7.98 -6.83 2.02
CA THR A 116 8.98 -7.43 1.12
C THR A 116 8.30 -8.22 0.00
N ILE A 117 7.28 -9.03 0.32
CA ILE A 117 6.53 -9.81 -0.66
C ILE A 117 5.84 -8.89 -1.66
N LYS A 118 5.13 -7.85 -1.19
CA LYS A 118 4.48 -6.87 -2.05
C LYS A 118 5.48 -6.19 -2.98
N LYS A 119 6.66 -5.85 -2.45
CA LYS A 119 7.76 -5.29 -3.23
C LYS A 119 8.22 -6.28 -4.31
N TYR A 120 8.57 -7.52 -3.96
CA TYR A 120 9.01 -8.51 -4.95
C TYR A 120 7.95 -8.81 -6.00
N LYS A 121 6.68 -8.97 -5.63
CA LYS A 121 5.55 -9.11 -6.57
C LYS A 121 5.50 -7.95 -7.56
N CYS A 122 5.66 -6.71 -7.09
CA CYS A 122 5.65 -5.53 -7.96
C CYS A 122 6.81 -5.52 -8.96
N TYR A 123 8.04 -5.81 -8.51
CA TYR A 123 9.22 -5.79 -9.38
C TYR A 123 9.26 -7.00 -10.33
N PHE A 124 8.79 -8.17 -9.90
CA PHE A 124 8.67 -9.33 -10.79
C PHE A 124 7.68 -9.08 -11.92
N LYS A 125 6.52 -8.45 -11.66
CA LYS A 125 5.58 -8.05 -12.72
C LYS A 125 6.21 -7.10 -13.76
N LYS A 126 7.13 -6.23 -13.35
CA LYS A 126 7.86 -5.37 -14.29
C LYS A 126 8.78 -6.19 -15.19
N PHE A 127 9.45 -7.19 -14.62
CA PHE A 127 10.28 -8.14 -15.37
C PHE A 127 9.43 -8.98 -16.33
N GLU A 128 8.33 -9.57 -15.86
CA GLU A 128 7.37 -10.33 -16.69
C GLU A 128 6.84 -9.50 -17.86
N LYS A 129 6.43 -8.25 -17.61
CA LYS A 129 5.99 -7.35 -18.68
C LYS A 129 7.09 -7.10 -19.72
N TRP A 130 8.33 -6.89 -19.27
CA TRP A 130 9.48 -6.70 -20.15
C TRP A 130 9.76 -7.95 -20.98
N CYS A 131 9.77 -9.14 -20.35
CA CYS A 131 9.90 -10.43 -21.01
C CYS A 131 8.84 -10.61 -22.11
N ASN A 132 7.57 -10.33 -21.81
CA ASN A 132 6.48 -10.42 -22.78
C ASN A 132 6.68 -9.48 -23.99
N THR A 133 7.20 -8.26 -23.75
CA THR A 133 7.50 -7.32 -24.85
C THR A 133 8.65 -7.81 -25.73
N CYS A 134 9.62 -8.52 -25.14
CA CYS A 134 10.75 -9.10 -25.85
C CYS A 134 10.49 -10.53 -26.36
N SER A 135 9.28 -11.08 -26.19
CA SER A 135 8.95 -12.49 -26.49
C SER A 135 9.87 -13.50 -25.81
N LEU A 136 10.24 -13.24 -24.55
CA LEU A 136 11.08 -14.11 -23.72
C LEU A 136 10.25 -14.74 -22.60
N GLU A 137 10.65 -15.94 -22.15
CA GLU A 137 10.05 -16.58 -20.99
C GLU A 137 10.55 -15.94 -19.69
N CYS A 138 9.62 -15.55 -18.81
CA CYS A 138 9.94 -14.98 -17.50
C CYS A 138 10.13 -16.04 -16.40
N LEU A 139 9.62 -17.26 -16.62
CA LEU A 139 9.72 -18.36 -15.67
C LEU A 139 9.56 -19.73 -16.36
N PRO A 140 10.58 -20.61 -16.34
CA PRO A 140 11.94 -20.35 -15.85
C PRO A 140 12.70 -19.41 -16.79
N ALA A 141 13.22 -18.30 -16.26
CA ALA A 141 14.07 -17.40 -17.04
C ALA A 141 15.49 -17.97 -17.19
N THR A 142 16.08 -17.77 -18.36
CA THR A 142 17.49 -18.11 -18.60
C THR A 142 18.42 -17.07 -17.99
N ILE A 143 19.70 -17.45 -17.76
CA ILE A 143 20.75 -16.51 -17.34
C ILE A 143 20.84 -15.33 -18.32
N THR A 144 20.74 -15.60 -19.62
CA THR A 144 20.77 -14.59 -20.69
C THR A 144 19.59 -13.61 -20.57
N THR A 145 18.37 -14.11 -20.36
CA THR A 145 17.17 -13.28 -20.18
C THR A 145 17.33 -12.31 -19.02
N VAL A 146 17.79 -12.81 -17.86
CA VAL A 146 17.98 -11.96 -16.67
C VAL A 146 19.15 -11.00 -16.87
N SER A 147 20.23 -11.43 -17.52
CA SER A 147 21.39 -10.57 -17.83
C SER A 147 21.01 -9.39 -18.71
N LEU A 148 20.22 -9.61 -19.76
CA LEU A 148 19.72 -8.56 -20.65
C LEU A 148 18.83 -7.57 -19.90
N TYR A 149 17.94 -8.07 -19.04
CA TYR A 149 17.07 -7.22 -18.23
C TYR A 149 17.86 -6.32 -17.28
N LEU A 150 18.77 -6.90 -16.49
CA LEU A 150 19.60 -6.13 -15.54
C LEU A 150 20.53 -5.15 -16.29
N GLY A 151 21.12 -5.60 -17.40
CA GLY A 151 21.92 -4.75 -18.29
C GLY A 151 21.15 -3.54 -18.81
N GLY A 152 19.90 -3.73 -19.23
CA GLY A 152 19.01 -2.64 -19.64
C GLY A 152 18.72 -1.65 -18.51
N LEU A 153 18.47 -2.13 -17.29
CA LEU A 153 18.28 -1.25 -16.12
C LEU A 153 19.53 -0.42 -15.82
N ILE A 154 20.71 -1.01 -15.97
CA ILE A 154 22.01 -0.35 -15.77
C ILE A 154 22.23 0.71 -16.84
N GLN A 155 22.02 0.38 -18.12
CA GLN A 155 22.16 1.32 -19.23
C GLN A 155 21.20 2.51 -19.14
N GLN A 156 20.00 2.30 -18.62
CA GLN A 156 19.03 3.37 -18.36
C GLN A 156 19.41 4.28 -17.18
N GLY A 157 20.48 3.97 -16.44
CA GLY A 157 20.88 4.75 -15.27
C GLY A 157 19.89 4.63 -14.10
N SER A 158 19.21 3.48 -13.98
CA SER A 158 18.26 3.22 -12.89
C SER A 158 18.93 3.33 -11.52
N SER A 159 18.16 3.62 -10.46
CA SER A 159 18.75 3.58 -9.11
C SER A 159 19.18 2.17 -8.69
N VAL A 160 20.21 2.07 -7.84
CA VAL A 160 20.62 0.79 -7.21
C VAL A 160 19.44 0.10 -6.52
N ALA A 161 18.54 0.87 -5.90
CA ALA A 161 17.35 0.32 -5.27
C ALA A 161 16.43 -0.39 -6.28
N ILE A 162 16.29 0.09 -7.51
CA ILE A 162 15.52 -0.59 -8.57
C ILE A 162 16.26 -1.87 -8.98
N LEU A 163 17.57 -1.80 -9.23
CA LEU A 163 18.39 -2.95 -9.60
C LEU A 163 18.29 -4.08 -8.55
N ASP A 164 18.52 -3.75 -7.28
CA ASP A 164 18.42 -4.70 -6.16
C ASP A 164 17.02 -5.32 -6.07
N SER A 165 15.99 -4.48 -6.16
CA SER A 165 14.61 -4.95 -6.03
C SER A 165 14.22 -5.89 -7.17
N SER A 166 14.65 -5.59 -8.39
CA SER A 166 14.48 -6.44 -9.56
C SER A 166 15.24 -7.77 -9.40
N PHE A 167 16.53 -7.72 -9.06
CA PHE A 167 17.35 -8.92 -8.88
C PHE A 167 16.77 -9.86 -7.81
N TYR A 168 16.48 -9.34 -6.62
CA TYR A 168 15.94 -10.16 -5.54
C TYR A 168 14.51 -10.62 -5.78
N ALA A 169 13.69 -9.86 -6.53
CA ALA A 169 12.38 -10.34 -6.95
C ALA A 169 12.51 -11.56 -7.88
N ILE A 170 13.33 -11.46 -8.92
CA ILE A 170 13.57 -12.57 -9.87
C ILE A 170 14.14 -13.77 -9.13
N LYS A 171 15.14 -13.56 -8.27
CA LYS A 171 15.72 -14.60 -7.42
C LYS A 171 14.65 -15.29 -6.56
N TRP A 172 13.84 -14.51 -5.84
CA TRP A 172 12.83 -15.05 -4.94
C TRP A 172 11.76 -15.87 -5.68
N PHE A 173 11.29 -15.40 -6.84
CA PHE A 173 10.34 -16.17 -7.66
C PHE A 173 10.94 -17.47 -8.21
N HIS A 174 12.23 -17.47 -8.57
CA HIS A 174 12.92 -18.68 -9.00
C HIS A 174 13.30 -19.62 -7.85
N ASP A 175 13.43 -19.14 -6.61
CA ASP A 175 13.65 -20.00 -5.44
C ASP A 175 12.44 -20.91 -5.15
N PHE A 176 11.24 -20.54 -5.60
CA PHE A 176 10.04 -21.41 -5.54
C PHE A 176 10.00 -22.46 -6.65
N HIS A 177 10.74 -22.26 -7.74
CA HIS A 177 10.83 -23.23 -8.81
C HIS A 177 11.91 -24.23 -8.47
N PHE A 178 11.59 -25.53 -8.45
CA PHE A 178 12.53 -26.63 -8.20
C PHE A 178 13.53 -26.86 -9.36
N LYS A 179 13.84 -25.81 -10.12
CA LYS A 179 14.82 -25.76 -11.21
C LYS A 179 15.98 -24.84 -10.82
N HIS A 180 17.00 -24.78 -11.67
CA HIS A 180 18.13 -23.88 -11.44
C HIS A 180 17.68 -22.41 -11.38
N ASN A 181 18.05 -21.72 -10.30
CA ASN A 181 17.81 -20.28 -10.15
C ASN A 181 18.92 -19.48 -10.90
N PRO A 182 18.57 -18.70 -11.94
CA PRO A 182 19.55 -17.95 -12.72
C PRO A 182 20.30 -16.91 -11.87
N CYS A 183 19.67 -16.36 -10.83
CA CYS A 183 20.27 -15.41 -9.88
C CYS A 183 21.29 -16.04 -8.91
N SER A 184 21.56 -17.33 -9.02
CA SER A 184 22.65 -18.01 -8.31
C SER A 184 23.87 -18.27 -9.21
N ASP A 185 23.78 -17.95 -10.50
CA ASP A 185 24.89 -18.09 -11.44
C ASP A 185 25.99 -17.02 -11.21
N LYS A 186 27.25 -17.41 -11.42
CA LYS A 186 28.43 -16.55 -11.18
C LYS A 186 28.49 -15.38 -12.15
N PHE A 187 28.18 -15.60 -13.43
CA PHE A 187 28.21 -14.54 -14.44
C PHE A 187 27.16 -13.49 -14.14
N LEU A 188 25.94 -13.90 -13.76
CA LEU A 188 24.90 -12.96 -13.36
C LEU A 188 25.27 -12.21 -12.06
N GLY A 189 25.96 -12.87 -11.13
CA GLY A 189 26.53 -12.23 -9.94
C GLY A 189 27.51 -11.10 -10.27
N LEU A 190 28.36 -11.29 -11.29
CA LEU A 190 29.29 -10.26 -11.77
C LEU A 190 28.56 -9.06 -12.40
N ILE A 191 27.54 -9.31 -13.23
CA ILE A 191 26.71 -8.23 -13.82
C ILE A 191 26.01 -7.43 -12.72
N TYR A 192 25.42 -8.13 -11.75
CA TYR A 192 24.72 -7.50 -10.63
C TYR A 192 25.66 -6.61 -9.81
N GLU A 193 26.82 -7.12 -9.39
CA GLU A 193 27.79 -6.34 -8.62
C GLU A 193 28.40 -5.19 -9.44
N GLY A 194 28.67 -5.40 -10.73
CA GLY A 194 29.10 -4.34 -11.65
C GLY A 194 28.07 -3.23 -11.75
N GLY A 195 26.80 -3.58 -11.95
CA GLY A 195 25.67 -2.65 -11.99
C GLY A 195 25.52 -1.84 -10.72
N ARG A 196 25.65 -2.48 -9.55
CA ARG A 196 25.62 -1.77 -8.25
C ARG A 196 26.73 -0.73 -8.17
N ARG A 197 27.97 -1.06 -8.57
CA ARG A 197 29.11 -0.13 -8.55
C ARG A 197 28.89 1.05 -9.50
N LEU A 198 28.44 0.80 -10.72
CA LEU A 198 28.20 1.84 -11.73
C LEU A 198 27.06 2.80 -11.34
N LEU A 199 26.00 2.27 -10.73
CA LEU A 199 24.81 3.06 -10.37
C LEU A 199 24.91 3.69 -8.97
N SER A 200 25.92 3.34 -8.18
CA SER A 200 26.09 3.82 -6.81
C SER A 200 26.31 5.33 -6.79
N LYS A 201 25.53 6.01 -5.95
CA LYS A 201 25.64 7.44 -5.68
C LYS A 201 25.77 7.65 -4.17
N PRO A 202 26.47 8.71 -3.71
CA PRO A 202 26.52 9.07 -2.31
C PRO A 202 25.10 9.17 -1.72
N ILE A 203 24.88 8.54 -0.57
CA ILE A 203 23.60 8.60 0.12
C ILE A 203 23.46 9.98 0.75
N ILE A 204 22.55 10.79 0.20
CA ILE A 204 22.19 12.08 0.79
C ILE A 204 21.22 11.80 1.94
N LYS A 205 21.72 11.91 3.18
CA LYS A 205 20.89 11.78 4.37
C LYS A 205 20.14 13.08 4.62
N LYS A 206 18.88 12.99 5.04
CA LYS A 206 18.14 14.16 5.54
C LYS A 206 18.73 14.62 6.87
N GLU A 207 18.69 15.93 7.11
CA GLU A 207 19.09 16.50 8.40
C GLU A 207 18.24 15.93 9.53
N PRO A 208 18.84 15.59 10.68
CA PRO A 208 18.10 15.08 11.82
C PRO A 208 17.26 16.18 12.46
N ILE A 209 16.13 15.79 13.05
CA ILE A 209 15.38 16.67 13.94
C ILE A 209 16.23 16.87 15.22
N THR A 210 16.45 18.13 15.61
CA THR A 210 17.18 18.48 16.83
C THR A 210 16.23 18.83 17.97
N PRO A 211 16.68 18.78 19.24
CA PRO A 211 15.91 19.27 20.38
C PRO A 211 15.41 20.71 20.19
N ASP A 212 16.21 21.59 19.59
CA ASP A 212 15.81 22.98 19.31
C ASP A 212 14.65 23.07 18.32
N ILE A 213 14.66 22.24 17.27
CA ILE A 213 13.57 22.16 16.30
C ILE A 213 12.29 21.68 16.99
N LEU A 214 12.40 20.66 17.87
CA LEU A 214 11.26 20.18 18.64
C LEU A 214 10.71 21.25 19.58
N ASN A 215 11.57 21.94 20.31
CA ASN A 215 11.17 23.05 21.17
C ASN A 215 10.41 24.12 20.39
N ARG A 216 10.87 24.48 19.18
CA ARG A 216 10.15 25.43 18.31
C ARG A 216 8.79 24.92 17.86
N ILE A 217 8.67 23.63 17.51
CA ILE A 217 7.39 23.00 17.14
C ILE A 217 6.43 23.09 18.32
N VAL A 218 6.89 22.75 19.52
CA VAL A 218 6.05 22.75 20.71
C VAL A 218 5.64 24.16 21.11
N LEU A 219 6.56 25.13 21.14
CA LEU A 219 6.24 26.52 21.44
C LEU A 219 5.22 27.11 20.46
N LYS A 220 5.21 26.64 19.21
CA LYS A 220 4.30 27.14 18.17
C LYS A 220 2.93 26.46 18.18
N PHE A 221 2.85 25.19 18.54
CA PHE A 221 1.65 24.37 18.35
C PHE A 221 1.15 23.67 19.61
N GLY A 222 1.90 23.72 20.72
CA GLY A 222 1.56 23.05 21.97
C GLY A 222 0.25 23.56 22.58
N ASP A 223 0.00 24.86 22.55
CA ASP A 223 -1.22 25.42 23.14
C ASP A 223 -2.38 25.52 22.13
N SER A 224 -2.32 24.76 21.03
CA SER A 224 -3.36 24.80 20.01
C SER A 224 -4.62 24.06 20.46
N SER A 225 -5.79 24.68 20.27
CA SER A 225 -7.08 24.00 20.41
C SER A 225 -7.37 22.99 19.28
N ASP A 226 -6.53 22.94 18.23
CA ASP A 226 -6.66 21.99 17.14
C ASP A 226 -5.97 20.66 17.47
N LEU A 227 -6.79 19.67 17.79
CA LEU A 227 -6.38 18.30 18.14
C LEU A 227 -5.51 17.63 17.06
N LYS A 228 -5.64 18.01 15.78
CA LYS A 228 -4.76 17.48 14.71
C LYS A 228 -3.34 17.99 14.86
N LYS A 229 -3.17 19.27 15.23
CA LYS A 229 -1.86 19.87 15.45
C LYS A 229 -1.21 19.28 16.70
N LEU A 230 -1.97 19.16 17.79
CA LEU A 230 -1.49 18.51 19.02
C LEU A 230 -1.02 17.08 18.77
N ARG A 231 -1.75 16.30 17.96
CA ARG A 231 -1.34 14.94 17.57
C ARG A 231 0.01 14.92 16.87
N VAL A 232 0.24 15.82 15.92
CA VAL A 232 1.50 15.88 15.18
C VAL A 232 2.66 16.25 16.12
N VAL A 233 2.44 17.21 17.03
CA VAL A 233 3.43 17.58 18.07
C VAL A 233 3.79 16.36 18.93
N VAL A 234 2.77 15.65 19.41
CA VAL A 234 2.91 14.41 20.18
C VAL A 234 3.72 13.35 19.41
N LEU A 235 3.40 13.11 18.13
CA LEU A 235 4.09 12.11 17.32
C LEU A 235 5.58 12.43 17.16
N PHE A 236 5.93 13.71 17.00
CA PHE A 236 7.33 14.14 16.96
C PHE A 236 8.04 13.94 18.29
N LEU A 237 7.40 14.29 19.41
CA LEU A 237 7.96 14.12 20.75
C LEU A 237 8.17 12.64 21.09
N LEU A 238 7.17 11.79 20.85
CA LEU A 238 7.26 10.35 21.07
C LEU A 238 8.28 9.69 20.14
N GLY A 239 8.27 10.07 18.86
CA GLY A 239 9.21 9.56 17.87
C GLY A 239 10.66 9.88 18.21
N PHE A 240 10.90 11.12 18.64
CA PHE A 240 12.23 11.56 19.05
C PHE A 240 12.67 10.91 20.36
N SER A 241 11.84 10.97 21.40
CA SER A 241 12.22 10.50 22.75
C SER A 241 12.33 8.98 22.84
N GLY A 242 11.50 8.25 22.08
CA GLY A 242 11.52 6.80 22.05
C GLY A 242 12.36 6.20 20.91
N PHE A 243 13.02 7.03 20.09
CA PHE A 243 13.74 6.61 18.89
C PHE A 243 12.92 5.70 17.96
N LEU A 244 11.62 5.97 17.89
CA LEU A 244 10.64 5.11 17.24
C LEU A 244 10.61 5.36 15.74
N ARG A 245 10.53 4.28 14.96
CA ARG A 245 10.24 4.37 13.53
C ARG A 245 8.80 4.79 13.32
N TYR A 246 8.52 5.43 12.18
CA TYR A 246 7.14 5.76 11.80
C TYR A 246 6.18 4.57 11.88
N SER A 247 6.60 3.38 11.41
CA SER A 247 5.78 2.17 11.47
C SER A 247 5.51 1.69 12.89
N GLU A 248 6.40 1.99 13.85
CA GLU A 248 6.17 1.67 15.25
C GLU A 248 5.17 2.68 15.81
N LEU A 249 5.41 4.00 15.65
CA LEU A 249 4.50 5.07 16.06
C LEU A 249 3.07 4.91 15.54
N ALA A 250 2.91 4.62 14.25
CA ALA A 250 1.61 4.50 13.59
C ALA A 250 0.77 3.32 14.12
N ASN A 251 1.40 2.33 14.76
CA ASN A 251 0.74 1.14 15.27
C ASN A 251 0.66 1.10 16.81
N ILE A 252 1.13 2.14 17.52
CA ILE A 252 0.96 2.20 18.98
C ILE A 252 -0.53 2.34 19.29
N LYS A 253 -1.03 1.46 20.15
CA LYS A 253 -2.39 1.50 20.71
C LYS A 253 -2.37 2.03 22.13
N MET A 254 -3.52 2.43 22.65
CA MET A 254 -3.64 2.87 24.04
C MET A 254 -3.30 1.76 25.03
N SER A 255 -3.71 0.53 24.76
CA SER A 255 -3.35 -0.65 25.57
C SER A 255 -1.85 -0.95 25.60
N ASN A 256 -1.04 -0.29 24.75
CA ASN A 256 0.40 -0.45 24.74
C ASN A 256 1.13 0.57 25.64
N ILE A 257 0.42 1.54 26.24
CA ILE A 257 1.03 2.62 27.03
C ILE A 257 0.69 2.46 28.51
N GLU A 258 1.72 2.38 29.34
CA GLU A 258 1.62 2.44 30.79
C GLU A 258 2.18 3.78 31.30
N PHE A 259 1.40 4.48 32.11
CA PHE A 259 1.79 5.76 32.70
C PHE A 259 2.31 5.57 34.12
N TYR A 260 3.45 6.17 34.43
CA TYR A 260 4.05 6.24 35.75
C TYR A 260 4.40 7.70 36.08
N ASP A 261 4.61 8.01 37.36
CA ASP A 261 4.85 9.38 37.81
C ASP A 261 6.08 10.04 37.17
N SER A 262 7.12 9.26 36.91
CA SER A 262 8.42 9.74 36.39
C SER A 262 8.72 9.34 34.95
N TYR A 263 7.90 8.48 34.33
CA TYR A 263 8.10 8.00 32.96
C TYR A 263 6.83 7.39 32.36
N ILE A 264 6.83 7.19 31.05
CA ILE A 264 5.90 6.29 30.36
C ILE A 264 6.64 5.08 29.82
N LYS A 265 5.95 3.95 29.76
CA LYS A 265 6.43 2.73 29.14
C LYS A 265 5.52 2.39 27.97
N ILE A 266 6.12 2.24 26.79
CA ILE A 266 5.42 1.90 25.55
C ILE A 266 5.87 0.51 25.11
N CYS A 267 4.93 -0.43 25.00
CA CYS A 267 5.16 -1.77 24.49
C CYS A 267 5.02 -1.81 22.96
N ILE A 268 6.11 -2.11 22.25
CA ILE A 268 6.11 -2.23 20.79
C ILE A 268 5.77 -3.67 20.41
N GLU A 269 4.56 -3.89 19.91
CA GLU A 269 4.08 -5.22 19.49
C GLU A 269 4.87 -5.79 18.29
N LYS A 270 5.36 -4.91 17.40
CA LYS A 270 6.06 -5.31 16.18
C LYS A 270 7.10 -4.28 15.79
N SER A 271 8.34 -4.73 15.63
CA SER A 271 9.42 -3.91 15.05
C SER A 271 10.12 -4.67 13.93
N LYS A 272 10.84 -3.95 13.07
CA LYS A 272 11.63 -4.57 11.99
C LYS A 272 12.72 -5.49 12.55
N THR A 273 13.24 -5.19 13.74
CA THR A 273 14.34 -5.90 14.40
C THR A 273 13.87 -6.97 15.37
N ASP A 274 12.59 -6.97 15.79
CA ASP A 274 11.99 -8.00 16.64
C ASP A 274 11.18 -8.99 15.79
N LEU A 275 11.89 -9.81 15.02
CA LEU A 275 11.27 -10.78 14.11
C LEU A 275 10.50 -11.89 14.85
N TYR A 276 10.89 -12.18 16.11
CA TYR A 276 10.33 -13.26 16.93
C TYR A 276 9.38 -12.78 18.03
N ARG A 277 8.99 -11.49 18.04
CA ARG A 277 8.05 -10.90 18.99
C ARG A 277 8.43 -11.14 20.45
N ARG A 278 9.71 -11.00 20.78
CA ARG A 278 10.18 -11.11 22.17
C ARG A 278 9.70 -9.95 23.05
N GLY A 279 9.14 -8.90 22.43
CA GLY A 279 8.59 -7.74 23.09
C GLY A 279 9.70 -6.73 23.35
N ASN A 280 9.54 -5.53 22.78
CA ASN A 280 10.43 -4.40 23.06
C ASN A 280 9.60 -3.31 23.75
N SER A 281 9.90 -3.04 25.01
CA SER A 281 9.35 -1.88 25.72
C SER A 281 10.34 -0.72 25.66
N VAL A 282 9.81 0.48 25.39
CA VAL A 282 10.57 1.73 25.41
C VAL A 282 10.11 2.55 26.60
N ILE A 283 11.07 3.04 27.40
CA ILE A 283 10.81 3.90 28.55
C ILE A 283 11.14 5.34 28.14
N ILE A 284 10.21 6.26 28.34
CA ILE A 284 10.38 7.69 28.05
C ILE A 284 10.19 8.46 29.35
N ALA A 285 11.24 9.14 29.81
CA ALA A 285 11.20 9.91 31.05
C ALA A 285 10.26 11.13 30.96
N ALA A 286 9.53 11.42 32.04
CA ALA A 286 8.60 12.54 32.12
C ALA A 286 9.30 13.91 32.01
N THR A 287 10.58 13.99 32.39
CA THR A 287 11.40 15.21 32.27
C THR A 287 11.69 15.63 30.83
N ALA A 288 11.57 14.72 29.86
CA ALA A 288 11.64 15.04 28.44
C ALA A 288 10.31 15.62 27.89
N ALA A 289 9.25 15.67 28.71
CA ALA A 289 7.91 15.99 28.28
C ALA A 289 7.10 16.76 29.35
N PRO A 290 7.30 18.10 29.48
CA PRO A 290 6.28 18.97 30.07
C PRO A 290 4.91 18.84 29.36
N TYR A 291 4.92 18.25 28.15
CA TYR A 291 3.79 18.07 27.24
C TYR A 291 3.19 16.66 27.32
N LEU A 292 3.60 15.83 28.29
CA LEU A 292 2.98 14.53 28.53
C LEU A 292 1.55 14.68 29.10
N ASN A 293 1.30 15.77 29.84
CA ASN A 293 -0.06 16.18 30.20
C ASN A 293 -0.88 16.56 28.95
N MET A 294 -0.26 17.11 27.91
CA MET A 294 -0.92 17.40 26.63
C MET A 294 -1.25 16.13 25.85
N LEU A 295 -0.40 15.10 25.95
CA LEU A 295 -0.70 13.75 25.46
C LEU A 295 -1.97 13.22 26.13
N TYR A 296 -2.00 13.23 27.46
CA TYR A 296 -3.15 12.81 28.27
C TYR A 296 -4.41 13.64 27.96
N VAL A 297 -4.31 14.97 27.89
CA VAL A 297 -5.43 15.87 27.56
C VAL A 297 -5.94 15.65 26.15
N THR A 298 -5.06 15.52 25.14
CA THR A 298 -5.45 15.20 23.75
C THR A 298 -6.10 13.82 23.67
N MET A 299 -5.71 12.87 24.53
CA MET A 299 -6.24 11.50 24.58
C MET A 299 -7.56 11.37 25.35
N VAL A 300 -7.76 12.14 26.42
CA VAL A 300 -8.97 12.09 27.27
C VAL A 300 -10.09 12.98 26.73
N THR A 301 -9.76 14.11 26.09
CA THR A 301 -10.75 14.96 25.42
C THR A 301 -11.27 14.37 24.10
N ALA A 302 -10.59 13.33 23.59
CA ALA A 302 -10.96 12.54 22.42
C ALA A 302 -12.09 11.52 22.65
N ASN A 303 -13.20 11.92 23.28
CA ASN A 303 -14.44 11.13 23.42
C ASN A 303 -14.34 9.88 24.36
N PRO A 304 -15.16 9.75 25.42
CA PRO A 304 -15.12 8.62 26.38
C PRO A 304 -15.55 7.24 25.84
N LYS A 305 -15.74 7.07 24.52
CA LYS A 305 -16.10 5.79 23.86
C LYS A 305 -14.93 5.21 23.04
N ILE A 306 -13.70 5.44 23.45
CA ILE A 306 -12.51 4.97 22.72
C ILE A 306 -12.34 3.45 22.87
N ASP A 307 -12.33 2.73 21.75
CA ASP A 307 -11.82 1.36 21.67
C ASP A 307 -10.29 1.38 21.82
N THR A 308 -9.80 0.98 22.98
CA THR A 308 -8.36 0.95 23.33
C THR A 308 -7.52 0.04 22.43
N ALA A 309 -8.14 -0.82 21.62
CA ALA A 309 -7.47 -1.71 20.68
C ALA A 309 -7.09 -1.05 19.34
N GLN A 310 -7.59 0.15 19.04
CA GLN A 310 -7.27 0.88 17.82
C GLN A 310 -5.95 1.66 17.92
N PRO A 311 -5.21 1.85 16.80
CA PRO A 311 -4.01 2.68 16.79
C PRO A 311 -4.33 4.14 17.14
N ILE A 312 -3.46 4.76 17.94
CA ILE A 312 -3.58 6.18 18.38
C ILE A 312 -3.61 7.13 17.17
N TYR A 313 -2.98 6.74 16.07
CA TYR A 313 -2.98 7.49 14.82
C TYR A 313 -4.38 7.58 14.17
N ASP A 314 -5.19 6.52 14.27
CA ASP A 314 -6.46 6.34 13.55
C ASP A 314 -7.71 6.77 14.36
N MET A 315 -7.60 6.93 15.68
CA MET A 315 -8.71 7.20 16.62
C MET A 315 -9.60 8.43 16.32
N TYR A 316 -9.25 9.29 15.37
CA TYR A 316 -10.01 10.51 15.04
C TYR A 316 -10.64 10.54 13.65
N VAL A 317 -10.40 9.55 12.80
CA VAL A 317 -11.11 9.48 11.51
C VAL A 317 -12.61 9.21 11.76
N MET A 318 -12.96 8.51 12.85
CA MET A 318 -14.34 8.23 13.22
C MET A 318 -15.07 9.35 13.97
N ALA A 319 -14.37 10.33 14.55
CA ALA A 319 -15.00 11.42 15.29
C ALA A 319 -15.64 12.47 14.37
N LEU A 320 -15.19 12.58 13.11
CA LEU A 320 -15.73 13.52 12.12
C LEU A 320 -16.99 13.00 11.40
N SER A 321 -17.28 11.70 11.49
CA SER A 321 -18.51 11.09 10.93
C SER A 321 -19.72 11.17 11.85
N CYS A 322 -19.56 11.62 13.11
CA CYS A 322 -20.66 11.73 14.08
C CYS A 322 -21.14 13.16 14.35
N THR A 323 -20.58 14.18 13.70
CA THR A 323 -21.01 15.59 13.88
C THR A 323 -21.82 16.16 12.72
N SER A 324 -22.43 15.30 11.89
CA SER A 324 -23.36 15.71 10.83
C SER A 324 -24.77 15.14 11.04
N SER A 325 -25.29 15.27 12.25
CA SER A 325 -26.73 15.11 12.54
C SER A 325 -27.10 15.90 13.79
N SER A 326 -27.18 17.22 13.63
CA SER A 326 -27.88 18.11 14.56
C SER A 326 -28.78 18.99 13.71
N SER A 327 -30.06 18.61 13.69
CA SER A 327 -31.20 19.27 13.11
C SER A 327 -31.26 20.76 13.45
N TYR A 328 -31.28 21.60 12.41
CA TYR A 328 -31.80 22.96 12.47
C TYR A 328 -33.33 22.88 12.50
N ASP A 329 -33.93 23.07 13.67
CA ASP A 329 -35.32 23.53 13.79
C ASP A 329 -35.26 24.88 14.50
N GLY A 330 -35.68 25.93 13.79
CA GLY A 330 -35.62 27.31 14.23
C GLY A 330 -36.76 28.11 13.65
N THR A 331 -37.98 27.80 14.08
CA THR A 331 -39.12 28.72 14.05
C THR A 331 -39.14 29.48 15.38
N GLY A 332 -39.19 30.82 15.35
CA GLY A 332 -39.43 31.58 16.58
C GLY A 332 -38.87 33.00 16.65
N SER A 333 -39.57 33.92 16.00
CA SER A 333 -39.84 35.32 16.35
C SER A 333 -38.69 36.31 16.61
N LEU A 334 -38.66 37.33 15.74
CA LEU A 334 -38.30 38.70 16.09
C LEU A 334 -39.19 39.20 17.25
N ASP A 335 -38.59 39.83 18.26
CA ASP A 335 -38.87 41.24 18.61
C ASP A 335 -38.16 41.69 19.90
N ASN A 336 -37.70 42.94 19.87
CA ASN A 336 -37.39 43.83 21.01
C ASN A 336 -36.17 43.44 21.90
N MET A 337 -35.26 44.31 22.30
CA MET A 337 -35.37 45.74 22.55
C MET A 337 -34.00 46.39 22.76
N LYS A 338 -33.90 47.66 22.35
CA LYS A 338 -32.86 48.67 22.64
C LYS A 338 -32.37 48.68 24.10
N LYS A 339 -31.04 48.72 24.29
CA LYS A 339 -30.31 49.90 24.79
C LYS A 339 -28.80 49.67 24.71
#